data_AF-A0A1U7M6G8-F1
#
_entry.id   AF-A0A1U7M6G8-F1
#
_cell.length_a   1.000
_cell.length_b   1.000
_cell.length_c   1.000
_cell.angle_alpha   90.00
_cell.angle_beta   90.00
_cell.angle_gamma   90.00
#
_symmetry.space_group_name_H-M   'P 1'
#
loop_
_entity.id
_entity.type
_entity.pdbx_description
1 polymer ?
#
loop_
_entity_poly.entity_id
_entity_poly.type
_entity_poly.pdbx_seq_one_letter_code
_entity_poly.pdbx_strand_id
1 'polypeptide(L)' 'MKKIINKIKFLAIISPVIVILSIYVADINHFSMKPLLAGTVMILCSLEFYLLDKLDKKIENK' A
#
# COMPACT_ATOMS: atom_id res chain seq x y z
N MET A 1 11.37 19.03 2.23
CA MET A 1 10.11 18.26 2.06
C MET A 1 10.25 17.05 1.13
N LYS A 2 10.94 17.13 -0.02
CA LYS A 2 11.16 15.96 -0.92
C LYS A 2 11.66 14.67 -0.24
N LYS A 3 12.58 14.75 0.73
CA LYS A 3 13.05 13.58 1.52
C LYS A 3 11.96 12.90 2.35
N ILE A 4 10.98 13.65 2.88
CA ILE A 4 9.88 13.11 3.69
C ILE A 4 8.87 12.42 2.78
N ILE A 5 8.55 13.03 1.63
CA ILE A 5 7.65 12.44 0.63
C ILE A 5 8.22 11.12 0.09
N ASN A 6 9.53 11.07 -0.22
CA ASN A 6 10.17 9.82 -0.63
C ASN A 6 10.12 8.73 0.46
N LYS A 7 10.26 9.09 1.74
CA LYS A 7 10.07 8.13 2.84
C LYS A 7 8.63 7.62 2.92
N ILE A 8 7.63 8.48 2.72
CA ILE A 8 6.21 8.08 2.72
C ILE A 8 5.90 7.19 1.51
N LYS A 9 6.40 7.53 0.31
CA LYS A 9 6.30 6.68 -0.90
C LYS A 9 6.89 5.29 -0.64
N PHE A 10 8.06 5.22 0.01
CA PHE A 10 8.70 3.95 0.34
C PHE A 10 7.89 3.13 1.35
N LEU A 11 7.32 3.79 2.37
CA LEU A 11 6.46 3.15 3.37
C LEU A 11 5.17 2.58 2.73
N ALA A 12 4.56 3.33 1.80
CA ALA A 12 3.36 2.93 1.07
C ALA A 12 3.59 1.71 0.16
N ILE A 13 4.84 1.47 -0.29
CA ILE A 13 5.20 0.27 -1.06
C ILE A 13 5.44 -0.93 -0.13
N ILE A 14 6.10 -0.70 1.01
CA ILE A 14 6.44 -1.77 1.95
C ILE A 14 5.21 -2.30 2.69
N SER A 15 4.26 -1.43 3.02
CA SER A 15 3.03 -1.79 3.75
C SER A 15 2.25 -2.95 3.09
N PRO A 16 1.87 -2.90 1.79
CA PRO A 16 1.16 -4.00 1.14
C PRO A 16 1.97 -5.30 1.11
N VAL A 17 3.29 -5.22 0.92
CA VAL A 17 4.17 -6.40 0.89
C VAL A 17 4.13 -7.14 2.23
N ILE A 18 4.22 -6.40 3.34
CA ILE A 18 4.13 -6.98 4.70
C ILE A 18 2.76 -7.59 4.95
N VAL A 19 1.69 -6.91 4.53
CA VAL A 19 0.32 -7.40 4.74
C VAL A 19 0.07 -8.68 3.92
N ILE A 20 0.52 -8.74 2.66
CA ILE A 20 0.40 -9.96 1.83
C ILE A 20 1.20 -11.11 2.45
N LEU A 21 2.44 -10.87 2.87
CA LEU A 21 3.24 -11.88 3.57
C LEU A 21 2.54 -12.36 4.85
N SER A 22 1.93 -11.45 5.59
CA SER A 22 1.19 -11.76 6.81
C SER A 22 -0.07 -12.60 6.52
N ILE A 23 -0.80 -12.35 5.42
CA ILE A 23 -1.94 -13.17 4.99
C ILE A 23 -1.50 -14.58 4.56
N TYR A 24 -0.32 -14.71 3.96
CA TYR A 24 0.24 -15.99 3.57
C TYR A 24 0.79 -16.80 4.75
N VAL A 25 1.45 -16.14 5.70
CA VAL A 25 2.02 -16.75 6.91
C VAL A 25 0.96 -17.01 7.98
N ALA A 26 -0.03 -16.13 8.11
CA ALA A 26 -1.15 -16.37 9.00
C ALA A 26 -1.96 -17.56 8.46
N ASP A 27 -2.04 -18.61 9.28
CA ASP A 27 -2.81 -19.81 9.00
C ASP A 27 -4.32 -19.53 9.17
N ILE A 28 -4.82 -18.59 8.40
CA ILE A 28 -6.24 -18.26 8.34
C ILE A 28 -6.89 -19.44 7.60
N ASN A 29 -7.49 -20.33 8.37
CA ASN A 29 -8.15 -21.59 8.00
C ASN A 29 -9.26 -21.51 6.93
N HIS A 30 -9.42 -20.38 6.24
CA HIS A 30 -10.40 -20.18 5.17
C HIS A 30 -9.72 -19.77 3.86
N PHE A 31 -9.53 -20.76 2.99
CA PHE A 31 -8.97 -20.64 1.63
C PHE A 31 -9.62 -19.53 0.79
N SER A 32 -10.89 -19.21 1.05
CA SER A 32 -11.67 -18.16 0.38
C SER A 32 -11.43 -16.75 0.90
N MET A 33 -11.02 -16.56 2.16
CA MET A 33 -10.76 -15.21 2.72
C MET A 33 -9.39 -14.65 2.34
N LYS A 34 -8.41 -15.51 2.06
CA LYS A 34 -7.06 -15.10 1.63
C LYS A 34 -7.06 -14.22 0.36
N PRO A 35 -7.68 -14.63 -0.77
CA PRO A 35 -7.71 -13.81 -1.97
C PRO A 35 -8.56 -12.55 -1.79
N LEU A 36 -9.63 -12.60 -0.98
CA LEU A 36 -10.46 -11.44 -0.69
C LEU A 36 -9.63 -10.36 0.03
N LEU A 37 -8.95 -10.73 1.12
CA LEU A 37 -8.08 -9.83 1.89
C LEU A 37 -6.94 -9.28 1.05
N ALA A 38 -6.28 -10.12 0.24
CA ALA A 38 -5.23 -9.67 -0.66
C ALA A 38 -5.76 -8.65 -1.69
N GLY A 39 -6.95 -8.88 -2.24
CA GLY A 39 -7.63 -7.95 -3.15
C GLY A 39 -7.94 -6.61 -2.49
N THR A 40 -8.48 -6.61 -1.26
CA THR A 40 -8.81 -5.37 -0.54
C THR A 40 -7.56 -4.54 -0.24
N VAL A 41 -6.47 -5.19 0.16
CA VAL A 41 -5.18 -4.55 0.44
C VAL A 41 -4.59 -3.95 -0.83
N MET A 42 -4.67 -4.66 -1.95
CA MET A 42 -4.21 -4.17 -3.25
C MET A 42 -4.97 -2.91 -3.69
N ILE A 43 -6.29 -2.87 -3.50
CA ILE A 43 -7.12 -1.69 -3.81
C ILE A 43 -6.72 -0.50 -2.92
N LEU A 44 -6.61 -0.71 -1.61
CA LEU A 44 -6.22 0.33 -0.66
C LEU A 44 -4.84 0.92 -0.98
N CYS A 45 -3.85 0.09 -1.24
CA CYS A 45 -2.51 0.57 -1.57
C CYS A 45 -2.43 1.27 -2.92
N SER A 46 -3.21 0.82 -3.92
CA SER A 46 -3.33 1.54 -5.20
C SER A 46 -3.89 2.95 -4.99
N LEU A 47 -4.89 3.08 -4.11
CA LEU A 47 -5.50 4.36 -3.76
C LEU A 47 -4.52 5.29 -3.01
N GLU A 48 -3.81 4.76 -2.01
CA GLU A 48 -2.76 5.51 -1.29
C GLU A 48 -1.68 6.01 -2.26
N PHE A 49 -1.21 5.16 -3.16
CA PHE A 49 -0.16 5.53 -4.11
C PHE A 49 -0.64 6.60 -5.09
N TYR A 50 -1.88 6.50 -5.56
CA TYR A 50 -2.50 7.52 -6.40
C TYR A 50 -2.62 8.87 -5.67
N LEU A 51 -3.06 8.87 -4.42
CA LEU A 51 -3.16 10.09 -3.61
C LEU A 51 -1.79 10.71 -3.34
N LEU A 52 -0.78 9.89 -3.05
CA LEU A 52 0.61 10.31 -2.88
C LEU A 52 1.18 10.94 -4.16
N ASP A 53 0.97 10.33 -5.31
CA ASP A 53 1.42 10.86 -6.60
C ASP A 53 0.75 12.21 -6.92
N LYS A 54 -0.56 12.31 -6.66
CA LYS A 54 -1.31 13.56 -6.85
C LYS A 54 -0.84 14.65 -5.90
N LEU A 55 -0.49 14.31 -4.66
CA LEU A 55 0.05 15.26 -3.67
C LEU A 55 1.44 15.75 -4.10
N ASP A 56 2.30 14.85 -4.56
CA ASP A 56 3.67 15.16 -5.01
C ASP A 56 3.65 16.12 -6.21
N LYS A 57 2.82 15.83 -7.23
CA LYS A 57 2.60 16.73 -8.38
C LYS A 57 2.05 18.10 -7.99
N LYS A 58 1.22 18.17 -6.95
CA LYS A 58 0.66 19.43 -6.45
C LYS A 58 1.68 20.26 -5.67
N ILE A 59 2.64 19.60 -5.02
CA ILE A 59 3.77 20.25 -4.33
C ILE A 59 4.83 20.71 -5.35
N GLU A 60 5.06 19.95 -6.42
CA GLU A 60 6.04 20.32 -7.45
C GLU A 60 5.55 21.45 -8.37
N ASN A 61 4.23 21.62 -8.53
CA ASN A 61 3.64 22.77 -9.26
C ASN A 61 3.46 24.04 -8.40
N LYS A 62 4.02 24.07 -7.18
CA LYS A 62 3.90 25.20 -6.24
C LYS A 62 5.27 25.72 -5.84
#